data_AF-A0AA88L4W6-F1
#
_entry.id   AF-A0AA88L4W6-F1
#
_cell.length_a   1.000
_cell.length_b   1.000
_cell.length_c   1.000
_cell.angle_alpha   90.00
_cell.angle_beta   90.00
_cell.angle_gamma   90.00
#
_symmetry.space_group_name_H-M   'P 1'
#
loop_
_entity.id
_entity.type
_entity.pdbx_description
1 polymer ?
#
loop_
_entity_poly.entity_id
_entity_poly.type
_entity_poly.pdbx_seq_one_letter_code
_entity_poly.pdbx_strand_id
1 'polypeptide(L)'
;MKGFTGDIAILESCLPGLPGRPKSKSRAIRQVLPSIEPGYIRTLLPGEAPENPEKWENILGDIERVIMPGVTHWHSPHFHAYYPTGNSWPSLLADMLSDAIGCIGFTWMASPACTELETLMMDWLGKLLDLPKCFLSEESEGVGGGVIQVNESLREHTNRTQL
;
A
#
# COMPACT_ATOMS: atom_id res chain seq x y z
N MET A 1 6.91 11.24 31.03
CA MET A 1 6.08 10.67 29.95
C MET A 1 6.45 9.19 29.84
N LYS A 2 5.59 8.32 30.36
CA LYS A 2 5.82 6.87 30.49
C LYS A 2 5.38 6.18 29.19
N GLY A 3 6.14 5.16 28.79
CA GLY A 3 6.01 4.45 27.52
C GLY A 3 4.69 3.73 27.33
N PHE A 4 4.20 3.79 26.09
CA PHE A 4 3.19 2.90 25.54
C PHE A 4 3.85 1.57 25.15
N THR A 5 4.10 0.73 26.15
CA THR A 5 4.25 -0.71 25.98
C THR A 5 3.04 -1.34 26.65
N GLY A 6 1.90 -1.32 25.94
CA GLY A 6 0.64 -1.88 26.38
C GLY A 6 0.17 -2.95 25.40
N ASP A 7 0.38 -4.20 25.80
CA ASP A 7 -0.53 -5.34 25.59
C ASP A 7 -0.95 -5.72 24.17
N ILE A 8 -0.03 -6.40 23.46
CA ILE A 8 -0.35 -7.39 22.41
C ILE A 8 -0.95 -8.69 23.01
N ALA A 9 -0.97 -8.83 24.34
CA ALA A 9 -1.39 -10.05 25.03
C ALA A 9 -2.92 -10.25 25.16
N ILE A 10 -3.76 -9.25 24.86
CA ILE A 10 -5.21 -9.35 25.11
C ILE A 10 -5.97 -10.09 23.99
N LEU A 11 -5.37 -10.27 22.81
CA LEU A 11 -6.02 -11.02 21.72
C LEU A 11 -5.79 -12.54 21.77
N GLU A 12 -4.92 -13.03 22.66
CA GLU A 12 -4.58 -14.47 22.73
C GLU A 12 -5.53 -15.27 23.64
N SER A 13 -6.37 -14.62 24.45
CA SER A 13 -7.27 -15.28 25.41
C SER A 13 -8.64 -15.70 24.85
N CYS A 14 -8.96 -15.38 23.60
CA CYS A 14 -10.33 -15.55 23.06
C CYS A 14 -10.56 -16.77 22.15
N LEU A 15 -9.58 -17.62 21.87
CA LEU A 15 -9.77 -18.79 20.99
C LEU A 15 -9.03 -20.05 21.50
N PRO A 16 -9.62 -20.83 22.43
CA PRO A 16 -9.10 -22.14 22.79
C PRO A 16 -9.44 -23.15 21.68
N GLY A 17 -8.43 -23.66 20.95
CA GLY A 17 -8.60 -24.80 20.05
C GLY A 17 -7.98 -24.71 18.65
N LEU A 18 -7.13 -23.73 18.36
CA LEU A 18 -6.44 -23.72 17.06
C LEU A 18 -5.40 -24.86 16.98
N PRO A 19 -5.47 -25.73 15.95
CA PRO A 19 -4.47 -26.76 15.73
C PRO A 19 -3.10 -26.09 15.58
N GLY A 20 -2.08 -26.72 16.19
CA GLY A 20 -0.73 -26.20 16.28
C GLY A 20 -0.26 -25.57 14.98
N ARG A 21 0.19 -24.31 15.08
CA ARG A 21 0.75 -23.54 13.96
C ARG A 21 1.67 -24.48 13.16
N PRO A 22 1.43 -24.74 11.87
CA PRO A 22 2.36 -25.52 11.08
C PRO A 22 3.72 -24.84 11.26
N LYS A 23 4.73 -25.60 11.70
CA LYS A 23 6.10 -25.10 11.84
C LYS A 23 6.46 -24.52 10.47
N SER A 24 6.45 -23.20 10.37
CA SER A 24 6.82 -22.48 9.16
C SER A 24 8.19 -23.03 8.77
N LYS A 25 8.24 -23.73 7.62
CA LYS A 25 9.51 -24.02 6.95
C LYS A 25 10.30 -22.73 6.99
N SER A 26 11.48 -22.79 7.61
CA SER A 26 12.47 -21.72 7.73
C SER A 26 12.17 -20.55 6.81
N ARG A 27 11.99 -19.34 7.36
CA ARG A 27 11.94 -18.06 6.63
C ARG A 27 13.07 -18.06 5.59
N ALA A 28 12.78 -18.56 4.39
CA ALA A 28 13.77 -18.72 3.35
C ALA A 28 14.12 -17.29 2.97
N ILE A 29 15.36 -16.89 3.24
CA ILE A 29 15.87 -15.60 2.85
C ILE A 29 15.81 -15.61 1.32
N ARG A 30 14.79 -14.96 0.75
CA ARG A 30 14.64 -14.85 -0.70
C ARG A 30 15.75 -13.96 -1.23
N GLN A 31 16.27 -14.28 -2.41
CA GLN A 31 17.27 -13.45 -3.07
C GLN A 31 16.69 -12.05 -3.31
N VAL A 32 17.50 -11.02 -3.11
CA VAL A 32 17.04 -9.63 -3.20
C VAL A 32 16.67 -9.26 -4.64
N LEU A 33 17.53 -9.65 -5.58
CA LEU A 33 17.33 -9.48 -7.02
C LEU A 33 17.06 -10.85 -7.65
N PRO A 34 16.10 -10.93 -8.59
CA PRO A 34 15.83 -12.17 -9.30
C PRO A 34 16.92 -12.46 -10.34
N SER A 35 17.18 -13.74 -10.59
CA SER A 35 18.08 -14.21 -11.65
C SER A 35 17.27 -14.77 -12.82
N ILE A 36 16.57 -13.89 -13.54
CA ILE A 36 15.65 -14.24 -14.64
C ILE A 36 15.91 -13.39 -15.88
N GLU A 37 15.56 -13.92 -17.05
CA GLU A 37 15.71 -13.25 -18.34
C GLU A 37 14.41 -12.54 -18.76
N PRO A 38 14.49 -11.45 -19.55
CA PRO A 38 13.31 -10.79 -20.11
C PRO A 38 12.40 -11.75 -20.86
N GLY A 39 11.10 -11.74 -20.52
CA GLY A 39 10.09 -12.58 -21.17
C GLY A 39 9.85 -13.94 -20.53
N TYR A 40 10.56 -14.32 -19.46
CA TYR A 40 10.41 -15.64 -18.82
C TYR A 40 8.94 -15.99 -18.45
N ILE A 41 8.14 -15.03 -18.00
CA ILE A 41 6.73 -15.24 -17.61
C ILE A 41 5.89 -15.79 -18.77
N ARG A 42 6.14 -15.36 -20.03
CA ARG A 42 5.36 -15.82 -21.19
C ARG A 42 5.48 -17.32 -21.43
N THR A 43 6.59 -17.93 -21.01
CA THR A 43 6.79 -19.39 -21.13
C THR A 43 6.10 -20.18 -20.01
N LEU A 44 5.66 -19.49 -18.94
CA LEU A 44 5.10 -20.11 -17.74
C LEU A 44 3.58 -19.92 -17.61
N LEU A 45 2.99 -18.98 -18.35
CA LEU A 45 1.57 -18.69 -18.38
C LEU A 45 0.93 -19.12 -19.72
N PRO A 46 -0.38 -19.44 -19.73
CA PRO A 46 -1.09 -19.69 -20.97
C PRO A 46 -1.10 -18.45 -21.89
N GLY A 47 -1.19 -18.68 -23.20
CA GLY A 47 -1.19 -17.61 -24.20
C GLY A 47 -2.48 -16.79 -24.24
N GLU A 48 -3.57 -17.32 -23.68
CA GLU A 48 -4.89 -16.71 -23.65
C GLU A 48 -5.48 -16.77 -22.24
N ALA A 49 -6.40 -15.85 -21.94
CA ALA A 49 -7.09 -15.83 -20.66
C ALA A 49 -8.05 -17.03 -20.54
N PRO A 50 -8.17 -17.65 -19.35
CA PRO A 50 -9.07 -18.80 -19.18
C PRO A 50 -10.53 -18.38 -19.35
N GLU A 51 -11.30 -19.16 -20.13
CA GLU A 51 -12.75 -18.94 -20.29
C GLU A 51 -13.56 -19.38 -19.07
N ASN A 52 -13.01 -20.31 -18.28
CA ASN A 52 -13.66 -20.90 -17.12
C ASN A 52 -12.95 -20.48 -15.82
N PRO A 53 -13.70 -20.34 -14.71
CA PRO A 53 -13.11 -19.95 -13.44
C PRO A 53 -12.18 -21.03 -12.89
N GLU A 54 -11.11 -20.59 -12.23
CA GLU A 54 -10.14 -21.45 -11.57
C GLU A 54 -10.30 -21.41 -10.05
N LYS A 55 -9.80 -22.44 -9.37
CA LYS A 55 -9.78 -22.49 -7.92
C LYS A 55 -8.75 -21.51 -7.37
N TRP A 56 -9.09 -20.82 -6.28
CA TRP A 56 -8.20 -19.86 -5.63
C TRP A 56 -6.85 -20.48 -5.24
N GLU A 57 -6.83 -21.74 -4.80
CA GLU A 57 -5.61 -22.43 -4.42
C GLU A 57 -4.63 -22.61 -5.59
N ASN A 58 -5.16 -22.77 -6.81
CA ASN A 58 -4.33 -22.87 -8.01
C ASN A 58 -3.68 -21.51 -8.33
N ILE A 59 -4.48 -20.44 -8.26
CA ILE A 59 -4.01 -19.06 -8.47
C ILE A 59 -2.92 -18.69 -7.47
N LEU A 60 -3.13 -19.00 -6.19
CA LEU A 60 -2.15 -18.74 -5.14
C LEU A 60 -0.87 -19.59 -5.33
N GLY A 61 -1.02 -20.83 -5.78
CA GLY A 61 0.12 -21.69 -6.15
C GLY A 61 0.94 -21.10 -7.29
N ASP A 62 0.29 -20.52 -8.29
CA ASP A 62 0.96 -19.87 -9.41
C ASP A 62 1.63 -18.55 -9.03
N ILE A 63 1.10 -17.80 -8.08
CA ILE A 63 1.80 -16.63 -7.52
C ILE A 63 3.16 -17.07 -6.94
N GLU A 64 3.19 -18.11 -6.11
CA GLU A 64 4.44 -18.58 -5.50
C GLU A 64 5.40 -19.19 -6.52
N ARG A 65 4.88 -19.92 -7.51
CA ARG A 65 5.70 -20.64 -8.51
C ARG A 65 6.20 -19.76 -9.65
N VAL A 66 5.37 -18.86 -10.15
CA VAL A 66 5.63 -18.08 -11.38
C VAL A 66 6.04 -16.65 -11.06
N ILE A 67 5.33 -15.98 -10.15
CA ILE A 67 5.53 -14.55 -9.90
C ILE A 67 6.68 -14.33 -8.92
N MET A 68 6.64 -14.99 -7.76
CA MET A 68 7.59 -14.73 -6.69
C MET A 68 9.08 -14.91 -7.05
N PRO A 69 9.50 -15.86 -7.92
CA PRO A 69 10.90 -15.98 -8.34
C PRO A 69 11.44 -14.78 -9.14
N GLY A 70 10.55 -14.01 -9.79
CA GLY A 70 10.94 -12.80 -10.54
C GLY A 70 10.65 -11.50 -9.82
N VAL A 71 10.18 -11.53 -8.57
CA VAL A 71 9.96 -10.32 -7.77
C VAL A 71 11.28 -9.84 -7.21
N THR A 72 11.65 -8.60 -7.51
CA THR A 72 12.66 -7.89 -6.72
C THR A 72 12.12 -7.63 -5.32
N HIS A 73 12.80 -8.12 -4.30
CA HIS A 73 12.35 -8.03 -2.92
C HIS A 73 12.74 -6.70 -2.27
N TRP A 74 12.02 -5.63 -2.62
CA TRP A 74 12.21 -4.26 -2.10
C TRP A 74 12.15 -4.16 -0.56
N HIS A 75 11.39 -5.04 0.10
CA HIS A 75 11.27 -5.09 1.56
C HIS A 75 12.31 -5.99 2.24
N SER A 76 13.28 -6.52 1.50
CA SER A 76 14.37 -7.26 2.11
C SER A 76 15.24 -6.31 2.95
N PRO A 77 15.67 -6.71 4.16
CA PRO A 77 16.61 -5.92 4.96
C PRO A 77 17.98 -5.76 4.28
N HIS A 78 18.23 -6.48 3.19
CA HIS A 78 19.46 -6.43 2.40
C HIS A 78 19.28 -5.67 1.06
N PHE A 79 18.13 -5.02 0.84
CA PHE A 79 17.90 -4.18 -0.35
C PHE A 79 18.35 -2.74 -0.07
N HIS A 80 19.40 -2.29 -0.77
CA HIS A 80 20.00 -0.96 -0.60
C HIS A 80 20.10 -0.18 -1.93
N ALA A 81 19.35 -0.57 -2.95
CA ALA A 81 19.26 0.17 -4.21
C ALA A 81 18.16 1.24 -4.14
N TYR A 82 18.27 2.31 -4.94
CA TYR A 82 17.29 3.39 -5.05
C TYR A 82 16.91 4.04 -3.70
N TYR A 83 15.62 4.34 -3.49
CA TYR A 83 15.05 4.81 -2.23
C TYR A 83 14.18 3.73 -1.59
N PRO A 84 14.16 3.62 -0.25
CA PRO A 84 13.39 2.60 0.44
C PRO A 84 11.88 2.82 0.23
N THR A 85 11.16 1.72 0.03
CA THR A 85 9.70 1.73 -0.01
C THR A 85 9.17 1.73 1.43
N GLY A 86 8.56 2.84 1.84
CA GLY A 86 7.94 2.96 3.17
C GLY A 86 6.66 2.15 3.24
N ASN A 87 6.72 0.94 3.80
CA ASN A 87 5.53 0.14 4.09
C ASN A 87 5.46 -0.19 5.58
N SER A 88 4.24 -0.12 6.12
CA SER A 88 3.95 -0.43 7.51
C SER A 88 2.68 -1.25 7.61
N TRP A 89 2.52 -1.98 8.72
CA TRP A 89 1.31 -2.78 8.97
C TRP A 89 0.01 -1.94 8.95
N PRO A 90 -0.05 -0.74 9.58
CA PRO A 90 -1.21 0.13 9.46
C PRO A 90 -1.51 0.57 8.02
N SER A 91 -0.47 0.86 7.22
CA SER A 91 -0.66 1.25 5.80
C SER A 91 -1.32 0.13 5.01
N LEU A 92 -0.87 -1.11 5.17
CA LEU A 92 -1.44 -2.26 4.48
C LEU A 92 -2.92 -2.47 4.84
N LEU A 93 -3.26 -2.33 6.12
CA LEU A 93 -4.65 -2.44 6.56
C LEU A 93 -5.51 -1.29 6.04
N ALA A 94 -4.97 -0.08 5.98
CA ALA A 94 -5.64 1.08 5.41
C ALA A 94 -5.92 0.89 3.92
N ASP A 95 -4.96 0.36 3.15
CA ASP A 95 -5.14 0.04 1.73
C ASP A 95 -6.26 -1.00 1.54
N MET A 96 -6.22 -2.11 2.29
CA MET A 96 -7.28 -3.13 2.25
C MET A 96 -8.66 -2.56 2.60
N LEU A 97 -8.74 -1.68 3.60
CA LEU A 97 -9.98 -1.04 4.00
C LEU A 97 -10.48 -0.07 2.93
N SER A 98 -9.58 0.73 2.35
CA SER A 98 -9.89 1.67 1.28
C SER A 98 -10.47 0.93 0.07
N ASP A 99 -9.83 -0.17 -0.35
CA ASP A 99 -10.30 -1.02 -1.44
C ASP A 99 -11.66 -1.67 -1.12
N ALA A 100 -11.88 -2.09 0.13
CA ALA A 100 -13.14 -2.68 0.56
C ALA A 100 -14.30 -1.66 0.57
N ILE A 101 -14.03 -0.39 0.91
CA ILE A 101 -15.02 0.69 0.86
C ILE A 101 -15.30 1.06 -0.60
N GLY A 102 -14.29 1.03 -1.48
CA GLY A 102 -14.45 1.28 -2.91
C GLY A 102 -14.95 2.69 -3.24
N CYS A 103 -14.60 3.66 -2.40
CA CYS A 103 -15.09 5.03 -2.53
C CYS A 103 -14.38 5.80 -3.65
N ILE A 104 -15.12 6.57 -4.45
CA ILE A 104 -14.56 7.42 -5.52
C ILE A 104 -14.82 8.90 -5.20
N GLY A 105 -13.80 9.57 -4.66
CA GLY A 105 -13.88 10.96 -4.17
C GLY A 105 -13.51 12.03 -5.20
N PHE A 106 -14.09 12.02 -6.41
CA PHE A 106 -13.78 13.05 -7.43
C PHE A 106 -14.44 14.42 -7.16
N THR A 107 -15.46 14.45 -6.30
CA THR A 107 -16.06 15.68 -5.75
C THR A 107 -16.44 15.46 -4.28
N TRP A 108 -16.59 16.55 -3.53
CA TRP A 108 -17.10 16.48 -2.15
C TRP A 108 -18.44 15.75 -2.07
N MET A 109 -19.36 16.02 -3.01
CA MET A 109 -20.67 15.34 -3.04
C MET A 109 -20.58 13.83 -3.29
N ALA A 110 -19.54 13.37 -4.01
CA ALA A 110 -19.34 11.95 -4.26
C ALA A 110 -18.83 11.21 -3.01
N SER A 111 -18.00 11.88 -2.20
CA SER A 111 -17.58 11.38 -0.89
C SER A 111 -17.14 12.49 0.06
N PRO A 112 -18.05 12.97 0.92
CA PRO A 112 -17.72 14.00 1.89
C PRO A 112 -16.65 13.54 2.87
N ALA A 113 -16.79 12.31 3.37
CA ALA A 113 -15.88 11.73 4.36
C ALA A 113 -14.44 11.60 3.82
N CYS A 114 -14.26 11.19 2.55
CA CYS A 114 -12.92 11.11 1.95
C CYS A 114 -12.30 12.51 1.81
N THR A 115 -13.06 13.48 1.31
CA THR A 115 -12.57 14.84 1.04
C THR A 115 -12.19 15.56 2.33
N GLU A 116 -13.04 15.46 3.37
CA GLU A 116 -12.78 16.09 4.67
C GLU A 116 -11.61 15.42 5.40
N LEU A 117 -11.52 14.08 5.35
CA LEU A 117 -10.42 13.34 5.96
C LEU A 117 -9.09 13.66 5.30
N GLU A 118 -9.04 13.77 3.97
CA GLU A 118 -7.81 14.15 3.26
C GLU A 118 -7.32 15.53 3.69
N THR A 119 -8.23 16.52 3.74
CA THR A 119 -7.91 17.88 4.16
C THR A 119 -7.35 17.91 5.59
N LEU A 120 -8.00 17.20 6.52
CA LEU A 120 -7.55 17.11 7.91
C LEU A 120 -6.18 16.45 8.04
N MET A 121 -5.94 15.36 7.31
CA MET A 121 -4.66 14.64 7.32
C MET A 121 -3.52 15.47 6.74
N MET A 122 -3.79 16.25 5.68
CA MET A 122 -2.81 17.17 5.10
C MET A 122 -2.46 18.32 6.05
N ASP A 123 -3.43 18.83 6.80
CA ASP A 123 -3.18 19.84 7.83
C ASP A 123 -2.36 19.27 9.00
N TRP A 124 -2.62 18.03 9.43
CA TRP A 124 -1.78 17.34 10.42
C TRP A 124 -0.35 17.15 9.92
N LEU A 125 -0.18 16.74 8.67
CA LEU A 125 1.14 16.60 8.06
C LEU A 125 1.87 17.95 7.97
N GLY A 126 1.18 19.01 7.55
CA GLY A 126 1.75 20.35 7.49
C GLY A 126 2.19 20.86 8.86
N LYS A 127 1.38 20.63 9.91
CA LYS A 127 1.72 20.94 11.30
C LYS A 127 2.92 20.13 11.80
N LEU A 128 3.03 18.84 11.44
CA LEU A 128 4.19 17.99 11.78
C LEU A 128 5.49 18.44 11.10
N LEU A 129 5.39 19.01 9.90
CA LEU A 129 6.52 19.57 9.15
C LEU A 129 6.84 21.03 9.52
N ASP A 130 6.11 21.61 10.48
CA ASP A 130 6.22 23.02 10.89
C ASP A 130 6.08 24.00 9.71
N LEU A 131 5.14 23.71 8.79
CA LEU A 131 4.89 24.59 7.64
C LEU A 131 4.17 25.87 8.08
N PRO A 132 4.45 27.00 7.39
CA PRO A 132 3.71 28.24 7.62
C PRO A 132 2.20 28.07 7.46
N LYS A 133 1.43 28.81 8.26
CA LYS A 133 -0.05 28.75 8.29
C LYS A 133 -0.72 28.95 6.93
N CYS A 134 -0.06 29.66 6.01
CA CYS A 134 -0.57 29.86 4.65
C CYS A 134 -0.62 28.57 3.81
N PHE A 135 0.01 27.47 4.24
CA PHE A 135 -0.10 26.16 3.59
C PHE A 135 -1.18 25.26 4.22
N LEU A 136 -1.72 25.64 5.39
CA LEU A 136 -2.72 24.85 6.11
C LEU A 136 -4.13 25.27 5.69
N SER A 137 -5.00 24.31 5.44
CA SER A 137 -6.35 24.52 4.93
C SER A 137 -7.23 25.26 5.95
N GLU A 138 -7.15 24.89 7.23
CA GLU A 138 -7.89 25.52 8.32
C GLU A 138 -7.44 26.96 8.63
N GLU A 139 -6.13 27.24 8.55
CA GLU A 139 -5.54 28.50 9.04
C GLU A 139 -5.30 29.54 7.93
N SER A 140 -5.52 29.18 6.67
CA SER A 140 -5.28 30.04 5.51
C SER A 140 -6.53 30.76 4.98
N GLU A 141 -7.64 30.73 5.71
CA GLU A 141 -8.95 31.26 5.25
C GLU A 141 -9.37 30.68 3.87
N GLY A 142 -8.94 29.46 3.56
CA GLY A 142 -9.23 28.78 2.29
C GLY A 142 -8.32 29.16 1.12
N VAL A 143 -7.22 29.88 1.34
CA VAL A 143 -6.26 30.27 0.29
C VAL A 143 -5.16 29.21 0.09
N GLY A 144 -4.85 28.44 1.14
CA GLY A 144 -3.86 27.36 1.14
C GLY A 144 -4.50 25.97 1.21
N GLY A 145 -3.66 24.94 1.15
CA GLY A 145 -4.08 23.56 1.35
C GLY A 145 -3.10 22.55 0.76
N GLY A 146 -3.44 21.27 0.92
CA GLY A 146 -2.68 20.13 0.41
C GLY A 146 -3.60 19.10 -0.25
N VAL A 147 -3.02 18.30 -1.14
CA VAL A 147 -3.70 17.18 -1.81
C VAL A 147 -2.75 15.99 -1.89
N ILE A 148 -3.28 14.78 -1.71
CA ILE A 148 -2.53 13.54 -1.84
C ILE A 148 -2.50 13.13 -3.32
N GLN A 149 -1.29 13.05 -3.89
CA GLN A 149 -1.09 12.65 -5.28
C GLN A 149 -0.38 11.29 -5.37
N VAL A 150 -0.62 10.56 -6.45
CA VAL A 150 -0.07 9.21 -6.67
C VAL A 150 1.45 9.25 -6.91
N ASN A 151 1.94 10.28 -7.60
CA ASN A 151 3.36 10.44 -7.89
C ASN A 151 3.72 11.91 -8.14
N GLU A 152 5.01 12.22 -8.14
CA GLU A 152 5.56 13.56 -8.38
C GLU A 152 5.26 14.10 -9.79
N SER A 153 5.30 13.23 -10.81
CA SER A 153 5.24 13.62 -12.22
C SER A 153 3.88 14.14 -12.70
N LEU A 154 2.82 13.94 -11.91
CA LEU A 154 1.44 14.31 -12.28
C LEU A 154 1.18 15.83 -12.33
N ARG A 155 2.20 16.68 -12.22
CA ARG A 155 2.07 18.14 -12.27
C ARG A 155 2.05 18.76 -13.67
N GLU A 156 2.37 18.03 -14.74
CA GLU A 156 2.55 18.65 -16.07
C GLU A 156 1.31 18.69 -16.98
N HIS A 157 0.26 17.91 -16.72
CA HIS A 157 -0.84 17.76 -17.69
C HIS A 157 -2.04 18.71 -17.49
N THR A 158 -2.08 19.52 -16.44
CA THR A 158 -3.19 20.48 -16.24
C THR A 158 -3.02 21.79 -17.03
N ASN A 159 -1.81 22.09 -17.53
CA ASN A 159 -1.53 23.34 -18.28
C ASN A 159 -1.52 23.19 -19.82
N ARG A 160 -1.76 22.00 -20.39
CA ARG A 160 -1.65 21.77 -21.85
C ARG A 160 -2.98 21.67 -22.62
N THR A 161 -4.13 21.89 -21.98
CA THR A 161 -5.45 21.82 -22.64
C THR A 161 -6.14 23.17 -22.84
N GLN A 162 -5.41 24.28 -22.76
CA GLN A 162 -5.88 25.59 -23.22
C GLN A 162 -4.87 26.25 -24.16
N LEU A 163 -4.77 25.72 -25.38
CA LEU A 163 -4.45 26.47 -26.60
C LEU A 163 -5.26 25.88 -27.76
#